data_AF-A0A4Z1RJ38-F1
#
_entry.id   AF-A0A4Z1RJ38-F1
#
_cell.length_a   1.000
_cell.length_b   1.000
_cell.length_c   1.000
_cell.angle_alpha   90.00
_cell.angle_beta   90.00
_cell.angle_gamma   90.00
#
_symmetry.space_group_name_H-M   'P 1'
#
loop_
_entity.id
_entity.type
_entity.pdbx_description
1 polymer ?
#
loop_
_entity_poly.entity_id
_entity_poly.type
_entity_poly.pdbx_seq_one_letter_code
_entity_poly.pdbx_strand_id
1 'polypeptide(L)'
;MNLPLHYGWLGALEAGLIALAVGMLLFALFHVLARKFAWNEGHSIGWSCVAAVAIAAGIDIWNLFYMGVVRLESPVYARMFLQKIHDANNLGIRVLMEVLGAMVGVALAWMIAHRRSSLPAEH
;
A
#
# COMPACT_ATOMS: atom_id res chain seq x y z
N MET A 1 6.09 -7.81 -7.25
CA MET A 1 5.94 -9.17 -6.71
C MET A 1 4.85 -9.86 -7.53
N ASN A 2 5.07 -11.10 -8.00
CA ASN A 2 4.10 -11.82 -8.84
C ASN A 2 3.35 -12.87 -8.01
N LEU A 3 2.47 -12.40 -7.11
CA LEU A 3 1.59 -13.27 -6.32
C LEU A 3 0.40 -13.71 -7.22
N PRO A 4 -0.05 -14.97 -7.14
CA PRO A 4 -1.19 -15.45 -7.90
C PRO A 4 -2.49 -14.93 -7.27
N LEU A 5 -2.81 -13.65 -7.52
CA LEU A 5 -4.11 -13.05 -7.16
C LEU A 5 -5.15 -13.35 -8.23
N HIS A 6 -6.41 -13.34 -7.84
CA HIS A 6 -7.53 -13.44 -8.77
C HIS A 6 -7.59 -12.20 -9.69
N TYR A 7 -8.21 -12.33 -10.85
CA TYR A 7 -8.48 -11.20 -11.74
C TYR A 7 -9.77 -10.47 -11.32
N GLY A 8 -9.90 -9.19 -11.71
CA GLY A 8 -11.07 -8.37 -11.48
C GLY A 8 -11.13 -7.74 -10.08
N TRP A 9 -12.35 -7.42 -9.65
CA TRP A 9 -12.63 -6.80 -8.35
C TRP A 9 -12.11 -7.61 -7.16
N LEU A 10 -12.10 -8.94 -7.26
CA LEU A 10 -11.60 -9.81 -6.20
C LEU A 10 -10.09 -9.62 -6.00
N GLY A 11 -9.31 -9.56 -7.09
CA GLY A 11 -7.88 -9.28 -7.04
C GLY A 11 -7.57 -7.89 -6.49
N ALA A 12 -8.38 -6.88 -6.82
CA ALA A 12 -8.20 -5.55 -6.26
C ALA A 12 -8.45 -5.53 -4.74
N LEU A 13 -9.46 -6.26 -4.24
CA LEU A 13 -9.69 -6.39 -2.81
C LEU A 13 -8.58 -7.16 -2.10
N GLU A 14 -8.12 -8.27 -2.67
CA GLU A 14 -6.98 -9.04 -2.14
C GLU A 14 -5.73 -8.16 -2.03
N ALA A 15 -5.43 -7.39 -3.08
CA ALA A 15 -4.32 -6.44 -3.09
C ALA A 15 -4.48 -5.35 -2.03
N GLY A 16 -5.69 -4.81 -1.87
CA GLY A 16 -6.03 -3.86 -0.81
C GLY A 16 -5.86 -4.44 0.60
N LEU A 17 -6.24 -5.70 0.83
CA LEU A 17 -6.05 -6.37 2.12
C LEU A 17 -4.57 -6.63 2.43
N ILE A 18 -3.77 -6.99 1.43
CA ILE A 18 -2.32 -7.12 1.57
C ILE A 18 -1.72 -5.75 1.91
N ALA A 19 -2.12 -4.70 1.19
CA ALA A 19 -1.65 -3.34 1.43
C ALA A 19 -2.03 -2.85 2.84
N LEU A 20 -3.22 -3.21 3.33
CA LEU A 20 -3.66 -2.96 4.70
C LEU A 20 -2.72 -3.62 5.71
N ALA A 21 -2.39 -4.90 5.53
CA ALA A 21 -1.44 -5.59 6.39
C ALA A 21 -0.05 -4.93 6.36
N VAL A 22 0.44 -4.55 5.18
CA VAL A 22 1.71 -3.82 5.02
C VAL A 22 1.68 -2.48 5.77
N GLY A 23 0.58 -1.72 5.64
CA GLY A 23 0.39 -0.46 6.36
C GLY A 23 0.44 -0.62 7.88
N MET A 24 -0.24 -1.65 8.41
CA MET A 24 -0.19 -1.96 9.85
C MET A 24 1.23 -2.31 10.33
N LEU A 25 1.94 -3.14 9.56
CA LEU A 25 3.30 -3.57 9.91
C LEU A 25 4.31 -2.42 9.89
N LEU A 26 4.23 -1.55 8.88
CA LEU A 26 5.11 -0.39 8.80
C LEU A 26 4.81 0.63 9.89
N PHE A 27 3.54 0.86 10.22
CA PHE A 27 3.21 1.68 11.39
C PHE A 27 3.83 1.12 12.67
N ALA A 28 3.70 -0.20 12.91
CA ALA A 28 4.30 -0.82 14.08
C ALA A 28 5.83 -0.63 14.12
N LEU A 29 6.50 -0.79 12.98
CA LEU A 29 7.94 -0.56 12.84
C LEU A 29 8.32 0.90 13.15
N PHE A 30 7.71 1.86 12.46
CA PHE A 30 8.01 3.28 12.66
C PHE A 30 7.61 3.78 14.04
N HIS A 31 6.57 3.20 14.65
CA HIS A 31 6.19 3.51 16.02
C HIS A 31 7.26 3.06 17.02
N VAL A 32 7.80 1.85 16.85
CA VAL A 32 8.93 1.38 17.68
C VAL A 32 10.18 2.24 17.46
N LEU A 33 10.49 2.61 16.21
CA LEU A 33 11.61 3.51 15.90
C LEU A 33 11.40 4.90 16.49
N ALA A 34 10.20 5.47 16.38
CA ALA A 34 9.88 6.79 16.92
C ALA A 34 10.09 6.85 18.44
N ARG A 35 9.72 5.78 19.17
CA ARG A 35 10.01 5.66 20.60
C ARG A 35 11.52 5.56 20.88
N LYS A 36 12.28 4.87 20.04
CA LYS A 36 13.74 4.74 20.20
C LYS A 36 14.51 6.03 19.90
N PHE A 37 14.05 6.82 18.93
CA PHE A 37 14.71 8.04 18.47
C PHE A 37 14.05 9.33 18.98
N ALA A 38 13.08 9.23 19.89
CA ALA A 38 12.30 10.36 20.43
C ALA A 38 11.66 11.24 19.34
N TRP A 39 11.16 10.63 18.27
CA TRP A 39 10.47 11.35 17.20
C TRP A 39 9.04 11.71 17.59
N ASN A 40 8.57 12.86 17.11
CA ASN A 40 7.16 13.25 17.25
C ASN A 40 6.24 12.24 16.53
N GLU A 41 5.02 12.08 17.04
CA GLU A 41 3.99 11.16 16.54
C GLU A 41 3.69 11.38 15.05
N GLY A 42 3.73 12.63 14.58
CA GLY A 42 3.57 12.98 13.17
C GLY A 42 4.62 12.34 12.25
N HIS A 43 5.86 12.13 12.70
CA HIS A 43 6.88 11.43 11.91
C HIS A 43 6.57 9.95 11.78
N SER A 44 6.08 9.32 12.86
CA SER A 44 5.70 7.91 12.83
C SER A 44 4.59 7.68 11.81
N ILE A 45 3.52 8.48 11.85
CA ILE A 45 2.38 8.35 10.93
C ILE A 45 2.81 8.71 9.50
N GLY A 46 3.49 9.84 9.32
CA GLY A 46 3.90 10.34 8.01
C GLY A 46 4.80 9.35 7.26
N TRP A 47 5.88 8.89 7.89
CA TRP A 47 6.79 7.93 7.26
C TRP A 47 6.13 6.57 7.03
N SER A 48 5.21 6.14 7.90
CA SER A 48 4.45 4.91 7.69
C SER A 48 3.56 4.99 6.47
N CYS A 49 2.81 6.09 6.28
CA CYS A 49 1.96 6.28 5.11
C CYS A 49 2.78 6.27 3.81
N VAL A 50 3.88 7.04 3.77
CA VAL A 50 4.75 7.13 2.58
C VAL A 50 5.37 5.77 2.27
N ALA A 51 5.95 5.09 3.26
CA ALA A 51 6.58 3.79 3.07
C ALA A 51 5.55 2.71 2.69
N ALA A 52 4.35 2.73 3.28
CA ALA A 52 3.31 1.75 2.99
C ALA A 52 2.81 1.87 1.55
N VAL A 53 2.53 3.09 1.08
CA VAL A 53 2.13 3.30 -0.32
C VAL A 53 3.26 2.92 -1.28
N ALA A 54 4.50 3.33 -0.98
CA ALA A 54 5.65 3.02 -1.83
C ALA A 54 5.90 1.51 -1.95
N ILE A 55 5.76 0.75 -0.86
CA ILE A 55 6.00 -0.70 -0.84
C ILE A 55 4.80 -1.48 -1.40
N ALA A 56 3.58 -1.13 -1.02
CA ALA A 56 2.39 -1.89 -1.40
C ALA A 56 1.91 -1.58 -2.82
N ALA A 57 1.86 -0.29 -3.20
CA ALA A 57 1.28 0.16 -4.46
C ALA A 57 2.34 0.64 -5.47
N GLY A 58 3.62 0.76 -5.08
CA GLY A 58 4.64 1.41 -5.91
C GLY A 58 4.84 0.79 -7.29
N ILE A 59 4.81 -0.54 -7.38
CA ILE A 59 4.96 -1.25 -8.66
C ILE A 59 3.75 -1.00 -9.57
N ASP A 60 2.54 -1.04 -9.02
CA ASP A 60 1.32 -0.89 -9.79
C ASP A 60 1.07 0.57 -10.18
N ILE A 61 1.44 1.52 -9.32
CA ILE A 61 1.51 2.96 -9.64
C ILE A 61 2.51 3.19 -10.78
N TRP A 62 3.68 2.55 -10.73
CA TRP A 62 4.67 2.69 -11.81
C TRP A 62 4.15 2.14 -13.14
N ASN A 63 3.51 0.97 -13.11
CA ASN A 63 2.88 0.38 -14.29
C ASN A 63 1.75 1.27 -14.83
N LEU A 64 0.93 1.84 -13.95
CA LEU A 64 -0.16 2.74 -14.31
C LEU A 64 0.36 4.04 -14.93
N PHE A 65 1.40 4.62 -14.34
CA PHE A 65 2.09 5.79 -14.86
C PHE A 65 2.70 5.52 -16.24
N TYR A 66 3.39 4.38 -16.40
CA TYR A 66 4.00 4.00 -17.66
C TYR A 66 2.96 3.85 -18.77
N MET A 67 1.81 3.22 -18.51
CA MET A 67 0.71 3.12 -19.47
C MET A 67 0.06 4.47 -19.80
N GLY A 68 0.00 5.40 -18.83
CA GLY A 68 -0.57 6.73 -19.04
C GLY A 68 0.35 7.69 -19.81
N VAL A 69 1.67 7.56 -19.64
CA VAL A 69 2.66 8.47 -20.24
C VAL A 69 3.23 7.95 -21.55
N VAL A 70 3.49 6.64 -21.64
CA VAL A 70 4.06 6.05 -22.86
C VAL A 70 2.94 5.79 -23.86
N ARG A 71 2.89 6.60 -24.93
CA ARG A 71 2.10 6.27 -26.11
C ARG A 71 2.69 5.00 -26.73
N LEU A 72 2.02 3.88 -26.52
CA LEU A 72 2.35 2.62 -27.18
C LEU A 72 1.93 2.74 -28.65
N GLU A 73 2.74 3.39 -29.48
CA GLU A 73 2.43 3.67 -30.90
C GLU A 73 2.32 2.41 -31.77
N SER A 74 2.80 1.29 -31.25
CA SER A 74 2.63 -0.02 -31.87
C SER A 74 1.70 -0.90 -31.03
N PRO A 75 0.59 -1.40 -31.63
CA PRO A 75 -0.33 -2.31 -30.95
C PRO A 75 0.33 -3.64 -30.55
N VAL A 76 1.49 -3.99 -31.12
CA VAL A 76 2.25 -5.19 -30.76
C VAL A 76 3.02 -4.98 -29.45
N TYR A 77 3.69 -3.84 -29.29
CA TYR A 77 4.39 -3.51 -28.04
C TYR A 77 3.40 -3.28 -26.89
N ALA A 78 2.23 -2.70 -27.17
CA ALA A 78 1.15 -2.59 -26.19
C ALA A 78 0.72 -3.95 -25.64
N ARG A 79 0.45 -4.92 -26.52
CA ARG A 79 0.02 -6.27 -26.12
C ARG A 79 1.10 -7.01 -25.32
N MET A 80 2.37 -6.89 -25.71
CA MET A 80 3.48 -7.52 -24.97
C MET A 80 3.67 -6.93 -23.57
N PHE A 81 3.43 -5.63 -23.39
CA PHE A 81 3.50 -5.00 -22.07
C PHE A 81 2.28 -5.37 -21.21
N LEU A 82 1.08 -5.36 -21.80
CA LEU A 82 -0.17 -5.75 -21.13
C LEU A 82 -0.15 -7.20 -20.63
N GLN A 83 0.48 -8.13 -21.37
CA GLN A 83 0.63 -9.53 -20.95
C GLN A 83 1.58 -9.72 -19.76
N LYS A 84 2.48 -8.76 -19.50
CA LYS A 84 3.40 -8.80 -18.35
C LYS A 84 2.79 -8.23 -17.08
N ILE A 85 1.71 -7.45 -17.20
CA ILE A 85 1.02 -6.84 -16.05
C ILE A 85 -0.07 -7.80 -15.58
N HIS A 86 -0.02 -8.17 -14.30
CA HIS A 86 -1.12 -8.88 -13.66
C HIS A 86 -2.37 -7.98 -13.66
N ASP A 87 -3.42 -8.43 -14.36
CA ASP A 87 -4.71 -7.75 -14.50
C ASP A 87 -4.64 -6.29 -15.00
N ALA A 88 -4.05 -6.10 -16.18
CA ALA A 88 -3.88 -4.77 -16.77
C ALA A 88 -5.19 -3.98 -16.95
N ASN A 89 -6.33 -4.67 -17.14
CA ASN A 89 -7.64 -4.02 -17.32
C ASN A 89 -8.18 -3.38 -16.02
N ASN A 90 -7.81 -3.91 -14.85
CA ASN A 90 -8.24 -3.39 -13.56
C ASN A 90 -7.11 -2.72 -12.77
N LEU A 91 -5.96 -2.44 -13.41
CA LEU A 91 -4.79 -1.89 -12.73
C LEU A 91 -5.10 -0.60 -11.95
N GLY A 92 -5.92 0.30 -12.52
CA GLY A 92 -6.32 1.52 -11.81
C GLY A 92 -7.11 1.26 -10.53
N ILE A 93 -8.01 0.26 -10.54
CA ILE A 93 -8.78 -0.13 -9.36
C ILE A 93 -7.87 -0.85 -8.34
N ARG A 94 -6.93 -1.68 -8.80
CA ARG A 94 -5.92 -2.31 -7.93
C ARG A 94 -5.09 -1.27 -7.19
N VAL A 95 -4.51 -0.30 -7.91
CA VAL A 95 -3.76 0.81 -7.30
C VAL A 95 -4.62 1.57 -6.28
N LEU A 96 -5.86 1.90 -6.62
CA LEU A 96 -6.76 2.58 -5.70
C LEU A 96 -6.98 1.77 -4.41
N MET A 97 -7.27 0.48 -4.53
CA MET A 97 -7.48 -0.40 -3.38
C MET A 97 -6.21 -0.58 -2.55
N GLU A 98 -5.03 -0.68 -3.18
CA GLU A 98 -3.75 -0.78 -2.47
C GLU A 98 -3.43 0.50 -1.69
N VAL A 99 -3.64 1.68 -2.30
CA VAL A 99 -3.43 2.96 -1.62
C VAL A 99 -4.40 3.14 -0.45
N LEU A 100 -5.69 2.86 -0.66
CA LEU A 100 -6.70 2.92 0.40
C LEU A 100 -6.39 1.91 1.51
N GLY A 101 -6.08 0.66 1.15
CA GLY A 101 -5.69 -0.39 2.08
C GLY A 101 -4.51 0.02 2.93
N ALA A 102 -3.42 0.49 2.32
CA ALA A 102 -2.24 0.97 3.02
C ALA A 102 -2.55 2.09 4.03
N MET A 103 -3.31 3.11 3.62
CA MET A 103 -3.68 4.22 4.51
C MET A 103 -4.58 3.76 5.65
N VAL A 104 -5.58 2.93 5.36
CA VAL A 104 -6.48 2.36 6.38
C VAL A 104 -5.69 1.49 7.36
N GLY A 105 -4.74 0.69 6.87
CA GLY A 105 -3.87 -0.13 7.72
C GLY A 105 -3.03 0.69 8.69
N VAL A 106 -2.40 1.77 8.20
CA VAL A 106 -1.66 2.69 9.08
C VAL A 106 -2.59 3.35 10.11
N ALA A 107 -3.75 3.85 9.68
CA ALA A 107 -4.71 4.49 10.58
C ALA A 107 -5.24 3.53 11.67
N LEU A 108 -5.57 2.30 11.31
CA LEU A 108 -6.03 1.28 12.26
C LEU A 108 -4.93 0.92 13.27
N ALA A 109 -3.70 0.71 12.80
CA ALA A 109 -2.58 0.39 13.68
C ALA A 109 -2.28 1.56 14.65
N TRP A 110 -2.38 2.80 14.17
CA TRP A 110 -2.29 3.99 15.02
C TRP A 110 -3.41 4.04 16.06
N MET A 111 -4.67 3.84 15.67
CA MET A 111 -5.80 3.83 16.62
C MET A 111 -5.63 2.75 17.70
N ILE A 112 -5.14 1.56 17.33
CA ILE A 112 -4.87 0.47 18.28
C ILE A 112 -3.77 0.85 19.26
N ALA A 113 -2.68 1.45 18.77
CA ALA A 113 -1.59 1.91 19.62
C ALA A 113 -2.03 3.03 20.56
N HIS A 114 -2.79 4.00 20.06
CA HIS A 114 -3.27 5.15 20.83
C HIS A 114 -4.23 4.73 21.95
N ARG A 115 -5.15 3.78 21.69
CA ARG A 115 -6.03 3.23 22.73
C ARG A 115 -5.27 2.56 23.87
N ARG A 116 -4.14 1.90 23.58
CA ARG A 116 -3.31 1.25 24.60
C ARG A 116 -2.58 2.26 25.50
N SER A 117 -2.24 3.44 24.98
CA SER A 117 -1.69 4.52 25.80
C SER A 117 -2.72 5.21 26.70
N SER A 118 -4.02 5.06 26.43
CA SER A 118 -5.09 5.69 27.22
C SER A 118 -5.59 4.85 28.40
N LEU A 119 -5.21 3.57 28.46
CA LEU A 119 -5.58 2.71 29.59
C LEU A 119 -4.66 3.01 30.78
N PRO A 120 -5.20 3.28 31.98
CA PRO A 120 -4.38 3.37 33.19
C PRO A 120 -3.60 2.07 33.34
N ALA A 121 -2.29 2.17 33.55
CA ALA A 121 -1.49 1.02 33.95
C ALA A 121 -2.02 0.57 35.32
N GLU A 122 -2.75 -0.54 35.35
CA GLU A 122 -3.11 -1.16 36.63
C GLU A 122 -1.80 -1.66 37.25
N HIS A 123 -1.44 -1.02 38.37
CA HIS A 123 -0.22 -1.22 39.15
C HIS A 123 -0.18 -2.58 39.86
#